data_AF-A0A2I0TFB0-F1
#
_entry.id   AF-A0A2I0TFB0-F1
#
_cell.length_a   1.000
_cell.length_b   1.000
_cell.length_c   1.000
_cell.angle_alpha   90.00
_cell.angle_beta   90.00
_cell.angle_gamma   90.00
#
_symmetry.space_group_name_H-M   'P 1'
#
loop_
_entity.id
_entity.type
_entity.pdbx_description
1 polymer ?
#
loop_
_entity_poly.entity_id
_entity_poly.type
_entity_poly.pdbx_seq_one_letter_code
_entity_poly.pdbx_strand_id
1 'polypeptide(L)'
;MLCCPAIDVPVYLNMANLKNKYNIANIFAQTPLFTASDWKYRHAGLMALSAIGEGCHQQMEGILNEIVNFVLLFLQDPVIAALLQTMEDQGNQRVQAHAAAALINFTEDCPKSLLIPYLDNLVKHLHSTMVIKLQELIQKGTKLVLEQVVTSIASVADTAEEKFVPYYDLFMPSLKHIVENAVQKELRLLRGKTIECISLIGLAVGKEKFMQDASDVMQLLLKTQTDFSDLEDDDPQISYMISAWARMCKILGKEFQQYLPVVMGPLMKTASIKPEVALLDNMENMSDDDGWEFVNLGDQQSFGIKTAGLEEKATACQMLVCYAKELKEGFVEYTEQVVKLMVPLLKFYFHDDILLMNSTVQMET
;
A
#
# COMPACT_ATOMS: atom_id res chain seq x y z
N MET A 1 12.94 0.28 22.10
CA MET A 1 12.11 -0.14 23.25
C MET A 1 11.84 1.08 24.13
N LEU A 2 10.77 1.81 23.86
CA LEU A 2 10.17 2.79 24.78
C LEU A 2 8.67 2.51 24.71
N CYS A 3 8.20 1.76 25.69
CA CYS A 3 6.81 1.41 25.88
C CYS A 3 5.97 2.69 25.89
N CYS A 4 5.00 2.79 24.98
CA CYS A 4 3.82 3.59 25.30
C CYS A 4 3.23 3.01 26.59
N PRO A 5 2.88 3.85 27.57
CA PRO A 5 2.21 3.35 28.76
C PRO A 5 0.91 2.71 28.30
N ALA A 6 0.72 1.44 28.68
CA ALA A 6 -0.55 0.78 28.57
C ALA A 6 -1.63 1.74 29.08
N ILE A 7 -2.50 2.19 28.18
CA ILE A 7 -3.79 2.69 28.61
C ILE A 7 -4.47 1.43 29.13
N ASP A 8 -4.41 1.22 30.43
CA ASP A 8 -5.27 0.27 31.14
C ASP A 8 -6.70 0.70 30.83
N VAL A 9 -7.27 0.15 29.75
CA VAL A 9 -8.70 0.15 29.49
C VAL A 9 -9.28 -0.71 30.61
N PRO A 10 -9.95 -0.13 31.61
CA PRO A 10 -10.46 -0.93 32.72
C PRO A 10 -11.48 -1.90 32.14
N VAL A 11 -11.19 -3.18 32.27
CA VAL A 11 -12.09 -4.34 32.31
C VAL A 11 -13.58 -3.98 32.19
N TYR A 12 -14.06 -3.76 30.96
CA TYR A 12 -15.51 -3.66 30.68
C TYR A 12 -15.93 -4.36 29.38
N LEU A 13 -15.03 -5.06 28.70
CA LEU A 13 -15.37 -5.94 27.58
C LEU A 13 -15.06 -7.38 27.97
N ASN A 14 -15.92 -7.94 28.82
CA ASN A 14 -15.92 -9.36 29.10
C ASN A 14 -16.46 -10.10 27.86
N MET A 15 -15.55 -10.60 27.01
CA MET A 15 -15.87 -11.20 25.70
C MET A 15 -16.86 -12.39 25.77
N ALA A 16 -17.00 -13.03 26.92
CA ALA A 16 -17.97 -14.10 27.12
C ALA A 16 -19.44 -13.63 27.19
N ASN A 17 -19.71 -12.35 27.49
CA ASN A 17 -21.05 -11.79 27.59
C ASN A 17 -21.57 -11.14 26.29
N LEU A 18 -20.73 -11.02 25.26
CA LEU A 18 -21.12 -10.46 23.94
C LEU A 18 -22.07 -11.37 23.15
N LYS A 19 -22.13 -12.66 23.49
CA LYS A 19 -22.95 -13.63 22.75
C LYS A 19 -24.46 -13.54 22.98
N ASN A 20 -24.96 -12.83 24.01
CA ASN A 20 -26.36 -13.04 24.38
C ASN A 20 -27.18 -11.92 25.05
N LYS A 21 -26.73 -10.65 25.15
CA LYS A 21 -27.63 -9.65 25.79
C LYS A 21 -27.45 -8.15 25.56
N TYR A 22 -26.53 -7.70 24.71
CA TYR A 22 -26.35 -6.27 24.50
C TYR A 22 -26.57 -5.92 23.04
N ASN A 23 -27.68 -5.23 22.81
CA ASN A 23 -28.05 -4.58 21.56
C ASN A 23 -26.84 -3.71 21.15
N ILE A 24 -26.11 -4.09 20.10
CA ILE A 24 -24.88 -3.41 19.69
C ILE A 24 -25.17 -1.91 19.42
N ALA A 25 -26.39 -1.57 19.01
CA ALA A 25 -26.94 -0.21 18.94
C ALA A 25 -26.79 0.62 20.24
N ASN A 26 -26.93 0.02 21.43
CA ASN A 26 -26.74 0.72 22.71
C ASN A 26 -25.27 0.97 23.04
N ILE A 27 -24.34 0.16 22.50
CA ILE A 27 -22.90 0.44 22.63
C ILE A 27 -22.58 1.70 21.82
N PHE A 28 -23.12 1.83 20.61
CA PHE A 28 -22.89 2.98 19.71
C PHE A 28 -23.42 4.31 20.23
N ALA A 29 -24.61 4.33 20.83
CA ALA A 29 -25.25 5.56 21.28
C ALA A 29 -24.78 6.04 22.67
N GLN A 30 -24.15 5.19 23.48
CA GLN A 30 -23.89 5.48 24.90
C GLN A 30 -22.43 5.36 25.34
N THR A 31 -21.50 5.00 24.46
CA THR A 31 -20.08 4.99 24.86
C THR A 31 -19.50 6.41 24.83
N PRO A 32 -18.99 6.92 25.97
CA PRO A 32 -18.37 8.23 26.04
C PRO A 32 -17.12 8.37 25.14
N LEU A 33 -16.62 7.27 24.56
CA LEU A 33 -15.53 7.31 23.57
C LEU A 33 -15.91 8.13 22.33
N PHE A 34 -17.10 7.94 21.77
CA PHE A 34 -17.45 8.53 20.47
C PHE A 34 -17.93 9.99 20.56
N THR A 35 -18.44 10.42 21.71
CA THR A 35 -18.92 11.79 21.95
C THR A 35 -17.96 12.62 22.79
N ALA A 36 -16.77 12.10 23.12
CA ALA A 36 -15.78 12.81 23.91
C ALA A 36 -15.30 14.08 23.19
N SER A 37 -15.07 15.15 23.96
CA SER A 37 -14.43 16.36 23.46
C SER A 37 -12.99 16.10 22.99
N ASP A 38 -12.30 15.16 23.63
CA ASP A 38 -10.94 14.75 23.28
C ASP A 38 -10.96 13.76 22.10
N TRP A 39 -10.24 14.13 21.03
CA TRP A 39 -10.15 13.35 19.79
C TRP A 39 -9.56 11.96 20.00
N LYS A 40 -8.72 11.76 21.02
CA LYS A 40 -8.09 10.46 21.29
C LYS A 40 -9.11 9.39 21.66
N TYR A 41 -10.14 9.77 22.40
CA TYR A 41 -11.25 8.88 22.75
C TYR A 41 -12.12 8.58 21.53
N ARG A 42 -12.35 9.57 20.66
CA ARG A 42 -13.08 9.37 19.40
C ARG A 42 -12.32 8.42 18.47
N HIS A 43 -11.01 8.62 18.33
CA HIS A 43 -10.12 7.75 17.56
C HIS A 43 -10.06 6.32 18.15
N ALA A 44 -9.91 6.18 19.46
CA ALA A 44 -9.94 4.86 20.12
C ALA A 44 -11.30 4.16 19.95
N GLY A 45 -12.40 4.91 19.92
CA GLY A 45 -13.72 4.39 19.59
C GLY A 45 -13.80 3.85 18.16
N LEU A 46 -13.28 4.61 17.18
CA LEU A 46 -13.22 4.17 15.78
C LEU A 46 -12.32 2.94 15.60
N MET A 47 -11.16 2.91 16.26
CA MET A 47 -10.27 1.73 16.24
C MET A 47 -10.92 0.50 16.88
N ALA A 48 -11.62 0.68 18.00
CA ALA A 48 -12.39 -0.40 18.63
C ALA A 48 -13.51 -0.87 17.71
N LEU A 49 -14.19 0.04 17.00
CA LEU A 49 -15.19 -0.28 16.00
C LEU A 49 -14.61 -1.10 14.84
N SER A 50 -13.45 -0.71 14.30
CA SER A 50 -12.75 -1.49 13.27
C SER A 50 -12.37 -2.89 13.78
N ALA A 51 -11.83 -2.99 14.99
CA ALA A 51 -11.41 -4.26 15.58
C ALA A 51 -12.59 -5.21 15.86
N ILE A 52 -13.74 -4.71 16.34
CA ILE A 52 -14.93 -5.55 16.52
C ILE A 52 -15.61 -5.89 15.19
N GLY A 53 -15.45 -5.07 14.17
CA GLY A 53 -16.01 -5.31 12.83
C GLY A 53 -15.53 -6.63 12.24
N GLU A 54 -14.25 -6.93 12.36
CA GLU A 54 -13.65 -8.18 11.86
C GLU A 54 -14.27 -9.42 12.53
N GLY A 55 -14.54 -9.35 13.84
CA GLY A 55 -15.11 -10.46 14.61
C GLY A 55 -16.65 -10.51 14.71
N CYS A 56 -17.35 -9.42 14.38
CA CYS A 56 -18.79 -9.25 14.64
C CYS A 56 -19.61 -8.76 13.42
N HIS A 57 -19.06 -8.84 12.20
CA HIS A 57 -19.72 -8.29 11.00
C HIS A 57 -21.16 -8.79 10.80
N GLN A 58 -21.45 -10.10 10.99
CA GLN A 58 -22.79 -10.66 10.83
C GLN A 58 -23.83 -10.03 11.78
N GLN A 59 -23.42 -9.69 13.00
CA GLN A 59 -24.29 -9.05 13.98
C GLN A 59 -24.39 -7.53 13.73
N MET A 60 -23.42 -6.95 13.03
CA MET A 60 -23.37 -5.54 12.68
C MET A 60 -24.13 -5.22 11.38
N GLU A 61 -24.40 -6.19 10.50
CA GLU A 61 -25.16 -5.98 9.26
C GLU A 61 -26.52 -5.29 9.50
N GLY A 62 -27.26 -5.71 10.53
CA GLY A 62 -28.58 -5.16 10.85
C GLY A 62 -28.58 -3.68 11.27
N ILE A 63 -27.42 -3.15 11.66
CA ILE A 63 -27.20 -1.77 12.09
C ILE A 63 -26.13 -1.09 11.22
N LEU A 64 -25.74 -1.70 10.11
CA LEU A 64 -24.65 -1.23 9.27
C LEU A 64 -24.92 0.18 8.73
N ASN A 65 -26.17 0.46 8.34
CA ASN A 65 -26.55 1.81 7.91
C ASN A 65 -26.42 2.85 9.02
N GLU A 66 -26.70 2.50 10.27
CA GLU A 66 -26.54 3.40 11.41
C GLU A 66 -25.06 3.61 11.73
N ILE A 67 -24.26 2.54 11.70
CA ILE A 67 -22.80 2.58 11.89
C ILE A 67 -22.17 3.43 10.79
N VAL A 68 -22.51 3.19 9.52
CA VAL A 68 -22.01 3.98 8.39
C VAL A 68 -22.41 5.43 8.58
N ASN A 69 -23.70 5.75 8.76
CA ASN A 69 -24.14 7.13 8.98
C ASN A 69 -23.44 7.79 10.18
N PHE A 70 -23.15 7.05 11.25
CA PHE A 70 -22.41 7.53 12.39
C PHE A 70 -20.94 7.79 12.06
N VAL A 71 -20.26 6.85 11.39
CA VAL A 71 -18.87 7.02 10.90
C VAL A 71 -18.78 8.15 9.86
N LEU A 72 -19.83 8.35 9.05
CA LEU A 72 -19.97 9.50 8.14
C LEU A 72 -20.02 10.84 8.89
N LEU A 73 -20.56 10.86 10.11
CA LEU A 73 -20.45 12.04 10.96
C LEU A 73 -19.00 12.27 11.41
N PHE A 74 -18.14 11.25 11.49
CA PHE A 74 -16.70 11.40 11.71
C PHE A 74 -15.92 11.85 10.47
N LEU A 75 -16.46 11.62 9.27
CA LEU A 75 -16.00 12.24 8.02
C LEU A 75 -16.36 13.73 7.96
N GLN A 76 -17.52 14.11 8.53
CA GLN A 76 -17.91 15.50 8.76
C GLN A 76 -17.28 16.12 10.02
N ASP A 77 -16.79 15.28 10.95
CA ASP A 77 -16.11 15.67 12.18
C ASP A 77 -14.77 16.33 11.84
N PRO A 78 -14.25 17.15 12.74
CA PRO A 78 -12.87 17.61 12.69
C PRO A 78 -11.81 16.50 12.57
N VAL A 79 -12.07 15.22 12.27
CA VAL A 79 -11.02 14.20 12.08
C VAL A 79 -10.14 14.52 10.87
N ILE A 80 -10.68 14.70 9.66
CA ILE A 80 -9.85 15.07 8.50
C ILE A 80 -9.16 16.42 8.77
N ALA A 81 -9.91 17.39 9.29
CA ALA A 81 -9.36 18.70 9.63
C ALA A 81 -8.28 18.65 10.72
N ALA A 82 -8.41 17.79 11.72
CA ALA A 82 -7.46 17.61 12.82
C ALA A 82 -6.26 16.79 12.38
N LEU A 83 -6.43 15.79 11.52
CA LEU A 83 -5.32 15.07 10.89
C LEU A 83 -4.49 16.05 10.05
N LEU A 84 -5.13 16.86 9.20
CA LEU A 84 -4.47 17.90 8.43
C LEU A 84 -3.77 18.94 9.33
N GLN A 85 -4.46 19.44 10.37
CA GLN A 85 -3.86 20.36 11.33
C GLN A 85 -2.66 19.73 12.07
N THR A 86 -2.73 18.46 12.41
CA THR A 86 -1.66 17.72 13.10
C THR A 86 -0.48 17.44 12.16
N MET A 87 -0.73 17.25 10.87
CA MET A 87 0.31 17.15 9.84
C MET A 87 1.05 18.49 9.64
N GLU A 88 0.38 19.61 9.86
CA GLU A 88 0.95 20.96 9.74
C GLU A 88 1.64 21.43 11.04
N ASP A 89 1.32 20.84 12.20
CA ASP A 89 1.92 21.18 13.49
C ASP A 89 3.42 20.84 13.53
N GLN A 90 4.26 21.88 13.47
CA GLN A 90 5.72 21.76 13.42
C GLN A 90 6.37 21.24 14.71
N GLY A 91 5.61 21.02 15.79
CA GLY A 91 6.16 20.63 17.09
C GLY A 91 6.83 19.26 17.13
N ASN A 92 6.40 18.29 16.31
CA ASN A 92 6.96 16.94 16.32
C ASN A 92 6.79 16.18 14.99
N GLN A 93 7.90 15.89 14.30
CA GLN A 93 7.91 15.18 13.02
C GLN A 93 7.31 13.76 13.09
N ARG A 94 7.44 13.05 14.21
CA ARG A 94 6.85 11.71 14.35
C ARG A 94 5.34 11.79 14.42
N VAL A 95 4.80 12.81 15.10
CA VAL A 95 3.35 13.02 15.20
C VAL A 95 2.78 13.39 13.84
N GLN A 96 3.44 14.28 13.09
CA GLN A 96 3.04 14.61 11.71
C GLN A 96 3.03 13.36 10.81
N ALA A 97 4.07 12.53 10.88
CA ALA A 97 4.17 11.32 10.07
C ALA A 97 3.06 10.31 10.42
N HIS A 98 2.71 10.15 11.70
CA HIS A 98 1.60 9.27 12.09
C HIS A 98 0.23 9.84 11.70
N ALA A 99 0.05 11.16 11.74
CA ALA A 99 -1.17 11.79 11.25
C ALA A 99 -1.36 11.58 9.73
N ALA A 100 -0.28 11.70 8.96
CA ALA A 100 -0.28 11.35 7.53
C ALA A 100 -0.55 9.85 7.30
N ALA A 101 0.05 8.96 8.09
CA ALA A 101 -0.22 7.53 8.01
C ALA A 101 -1.70 7.19 8.32
N ALA A 102 -2.29 7.84 9.32
CA ALA A 102 -3.71 7.69 9.63
C ALA A 102 -4.60 8.21 8.49
N LEU A 103 -4.18 9.27 7.78
CA LEU A 103 -4.90 9.76 6.61
C LEU A 103 -4.89 8.75 5.46
N ILE A 104 -3.77 8.04 5.23
CA ILE A 104 -3.69 6.96 4.21
C ILE A 104 -4.75 5.90 4.49
N ASN A 105 -4.75 5.33 5.69
CA ASN A 105 -5.72 4.31 6.09
C ASN A 105 -7.16 4.80 5.97
N PHE A 106 -7.37 6.09 6.24
CA PHE A 106 -8.69 6.69 6.12
C PHE A 106 -9.13 6.83 4.66
N THR A 107 -8.23 7.21 3.74
CA THR A 107 -8.59 7.45 2.35
C THR A 107 -8.65 6.17 1.52
N GLU A 108 -7.83 5.18 1.81
CA GLU A 108 -7.74 3.90 1.07
C GLU A 108 -9.07 3.12 1.10
N ASP A 109 -9.73 3.09 2.27
CA ASP A 109 -11.03 2.44 2.43
C ASP A 109 -12.22 3.41 2.29
N CYS A 110 -11.98 4.69 1.95
CA CYS A 110 -13.04 5.68 1.83
C CYS A 110 -13.77 5.52 0.48
N PRO A 111 -15.09 5.27 0.48
CA PRO A 111 -15.86 5.33 -0.76
C PRO A 111 -15.66 6.68 -1.47
N LYS A 112 -15.26 6.64 -2.75
CA LYS A 112 -15.03 7.82 -3.58
C LYS A 112 -16.08 8.92 -3.42
N SER A 113 -17.37 8.55 -3.41
CA SER A 113 -18.50 9.48 -3.25
C SER A 113 -18.44 10.34 -1.98
N LEU A 114 -17.81 9.85 -0.91
CA LEU A 114 -17.64 10.53 0.36
C LEU A 114 -16.36 11.38 0.41
N LEU A 115 -15.35 11.01 -0.38
CA LEU A 115 -14.10 11.77 -0.50
C LEU A 115 -14.28 13.05 -1.33
N ILE A 116 -15.04 12.98 -2.45
CA ILE A 116 -15.17 14.08 -3.41
C ILE A 116 -15.55 15.44 -2.77
N PRO A 117 -16.51 15.53 -1.83
CA PRO A 117 -16.85 16.81 -1.18
C PRO A 117 -15.69 17.48 -0.45
N TYR A 118 -14.69 16.72 0.00
CA TYR A 118 -13.53 17.20 0.75
C TYR A 118 -12.25 17.29 -0.09
N LEU A 119 -12.27 16.77 -1.32
CA LEU A 119 -11.09 16.55 -2.15
C LEU A 119 -10.29 17.83 -2.37
N ASP A 120 -10.96 18.95 -2.70
CA ASP A 120 -10.28 20.23 -2.96
C ASP A 120 -9.50 20.73 -1.73
N ASN A 121 -10.13 20.66 -0.55
CA ASN A 121 -9.50 21.09 0.68
C ASN A 121 -8.33 20.17 1.06
N LEU A 122 -8.54 18.85 0.93
CA LEU A 122 -7.55 17.83 1.22
C LEU A 122 -6.30 17.99 0.35
N VAL A 123 -6.49 18.13 -0.96
CA VAL A 123 -5.42 18.33 -1.94
C VAL A 123 -4.63 19.61 -1.65
N LYS A 124 -5.30 20.72 -1.31
CA LYS A 124 -4.62 21.99 -0.98
C LYS A 124 -3.68 21.85 0.22
N HIS A 125 -4.12 21.19 1.29
CA HIS A 125 -3.30 20.98 2.48
C HIS A 125 -2.16 20.00 2.19
N LEU A 126 -2.42 18.90 1.48
CA LEU A 126 -1.38 17.94 1.07
C LEU A 126 -0.31 18.59 0.19
N HIS A 127 -0.70 19.41 -0.79
CA HIS A 127 0.25 20.15 -1.62
C HIS A 127 1.08 21.13 -0.80
N SER A 128 0.44 21.95 0.06
CA SER A 128 1.16 22.89 0.93
C SER A 128 2.19 22.18 1.81
N THR A 129 1.77 21.08 2.45
CA THR A 129 2.63 20.26 3.31
C THR A 129 3.77 19.65 2.49
N MET A 130 3.50 19.10 1.31
CA MET A 130 4.51 18.51 0.44
C MET A 130 5.59 19.53 0.05
N VAL A 131 5.20 20.74 -0.35
CA VAL A 131 6.16 21.80 -0.74
C VAL A 131 7.05 22.19 0.43
N ILE A 132 6.47 22.37 1.63
CA ILE A 132 7.24 22.69 2.84
C ILE A 132 8.23 21.56 3.17
N LYS A 133 7.76 20.31 3.16
CA LYS A 133 8.60 19.15 3.50
C LYS A 133 9.66 18.85 2.44
N LEU A 134 9.40 19.15 1.17
CA LEU A 134 10.41 19.11 0.13
C LEU A 134 11.53 20.14 0.37
N GLN A 135 11.17 21.36 0.78
CA GLN A 135 12.18 22.37 1.16
C GLN A 135 12.99 21.93 2.38
N GLU A 136 12.34 21.35 3.40
CA GLU A 136 13.04 20.80 4.57
C GLU A 136 13.99 19.65 4.19
N LEU A 137 13.58 18.76 3.26
CA LEU A 137 14.44 17.71 2.73
C LEU A 137 15.69 18.30 2.07
N ILE A 138 15.54 19.31 1.21
CA ILE A 138 16.67 19.95 0.51
C ILE A 138 17.62 20.63 1.49
N GLN A 139 17.08 21.31 2.51
CA GLN A 139 17.88 22.10 3.45
C GLN A 139 18.53 21.27 4.57
N LYS A 140 17.84 20.22 5.05
CA LYS A 140 18.19 19.50 6.29
C LYS A 140 18.30 17.99 6.11
N GLY A 141 17.92 17.44 4.96
CA GLY A 141 17.88 16.00 4.72
C GLY A 141 16.73 15.26 5.43
N THR A 142 15.71 15.97 5.92
CA THR A 142 14.59 15.37 6.66
C THR A 142 13.51 14.83 5.73
N LYS A 143 13.31 13.51 5.73
CA LYS A 143 12.38 12.81 4.82
C LYS A 143 11.14 12.18 5.47
N LEU A 144 11.17 11.95 6.79
CA LEU A 144 10.18 11.11 7.50
C LEU A 144 8.72 11.49 7.20
N VAL A 145 8.39 12.79 7.27
CA VAL A 145 7.03 13.28 7.02
C VAL A 145 6.72 13.26 5.52
N LEU A 146 7.69 13.64 4.68
CA LEU A 146 7.51 13.66 3.23
C LEU A 146 7.18 12.27 2.67
N GLU A 147 7.82 11.22 3.19
CA GLU A 147 7.52 9.83 2.83
C GLU A 147 6.05 9.48 3.05
N GLN A 148 5.43 9.96 4.13
CA GLN A 148 4.02 9.68 4.41
C GLN A 148 3.07 10.60 3.64
N VAL A 149 3.46 11.85 3.40
CA VAL A 149 2.68 12.81 2.61
C VAL A 149 2.57 12.35 1.15
N VAL A 150 3.65 11.85 0.55
CA VAL A 150 3.66 11.32 -0.81
C VAL A 150 2.72 10.11 -0.94
N THR A 151 2.74 9.19 0.03
CA THR A 151 1.81 8.04 0.05
C THR A 151 0.37 8.49 0.29
N SER A 152 0.13 9.52 1.12
CA SER A 152 -1.21 10.09 1.33
C SER A 152 -1.77 10.69 0.03
N ILE A 153 -0.94 11.41 -0.74
CA ILE A 153 -1.33 11.94 -2.06
C ILE A 153 -1.68 10.80 -3.01
N ALA A 154 -0.89 9.72 -3.00
CA ALA A 154 -1.14 8.55 -3.83
C ALA A 154 -2.51 7.90 -3.52
N SER A 155 -2.80 7.66 -2.24
CA SER A 155 -4.08 7.08 -1.77
C SER A 155 -5.27 7.97 -2.13
N VAL A 156 -5.16 9.29 -1.95
CA VAL A 156 -6.20 10.25 -2.36
C VAL A 156 -6.41 10.24 -3.87
N ALA A 157 -5.34 10.20 -4.66
CA ALA A 157 -5.44 10.17 -6.11
C ALA A 157 -6.09 8.89 -6.63
N ASP A 158 -5.69 7.73 -6.10
CA ASP A 158 -6.24 6.42 -6.47
C ASP A 158 -7.74 6.36 -6.14
N THR A 159 -8.14 6.83 -4.95
CA THR A 159 -9.54 6.87 -4.54
C THR A 159 -10.38 7.87 -5.34
N ALA A 160 -9.80 9.00 -5.74
CA ALA A 160 -10.49 10.05 -6.48
C ALA A 160 -10.64 9.75 -7.98
N GLU A 161 -9.77 8.90 -8.54
CA GLU A 161 -9.73 8.52 -9.96
C GLU A 161 -9.80 9.76 -10.88
N GLU A 162 -10.76 9.82 -11.82
CA GLU A 162 -10.88 10.91 -12.78
C GLU A 162 -11.16 12.28 -12.14
N LYS A 163 -11.60 12.31 -10.87
CA LYS A 163 -11.78 13.55 -10.12
C LYS A 163 -10.45 14.18 -9.70
N PHE A 164 -9.34 13.46 -9.82
CA PHE A 164 -8.01 13.97 -9.53
C PHE A 164 -7.38 14.77 -10.68
N VAL A 165 -7.94 14.68 -11.90
CA VAL A 165 -7.41 15.35 -13.11
C VAL A 165 -7.11 16.85 -12.91
N PRO A 166 -7.98 17.67 -12.26
CA PRO A 166 -7.72 19.10 -12.05
C PRO A 166 -6.50 19.41 -11.17
N TYR A 167 -6.05 18.43 -10.38
CA TYR A 167 -4.96 18.58 -9.42
C TYR A 167 -3.64 17.99 -9.92
N TYR A 168 -3.63 17.34 -11.08
CA TYR A 168 -2.45 16.68 -11.63
C TYR A 168 -1.24 17.62 -11.72
N ASP A 169 -1.44 18.81 -12.32
CA ASP A 169 -0.35 19.77 -12.60
C ASP A 169 0.19 20.42 -11.31
N LEU A 170 -0.51 20.25 -10.18
CA LEU A 170 -0.10 20.73 -8.86
C LEU A 170 1.01 19.86 -8.26
N PHE A 171 0.97 18.54 -8.48
CA PHE A 171 1.88 17.59 -7.83
C PHE A 171 2.97 17.07 -8.75
N MET A 172 2.64 16.79 -10.02
CA MET A 172 3.53 16.05 -10.93
C MET A 172 4.94 16.66 -11.05
N PRO A 173 5.11 17.99 -11.20
CA PRO A 173 6.45 18.59 -11.28
C PRO A 173 7.31 18.34 -10.03
N SER A 174 6.72 18.49 -8.83
CA SER A 174 7.43 18.25 -7.57
C SER A 174 7.77 16.77 -7.36
N LEU A 175 6.88 15.87 -7.77
CA LEU A 175 7.13 14.42 -7.68
C LEU A 175 8.26 13.99 -8.63
N LYS A 176 8.27 14.45 -9.89
CA LYS A 176 9.40 14.21 -10.82
C LYS A 176 10.71 14.73 -10.22
N HIS A 177 10.70 15.93 -9.66
CA HIS A 177 11.88 16.51 -9.00
C HIS A 177 12.38 15.67 -7.82
N ILE A 178 11.49 15.10 -7.00
CA ILE A 178 11.88 14.20 -5.90
C ILE A 178 12.59 12.96 -6.47
N VAL A 179 12.03 12.30 -7.49
CA VAL A 179 12.64 11.09 -8.08
C VAL A 179 14.03 11.39 -8.67
N GLU A 180 14.18 12.53 -9.35
CA GLU A 180 15.45 12.97 -9.93
C GLU A 180 16.55 13.21 -8.90
N ASN A 181 16.20 13.70 -7.71
CA ASN A 181 17.15 14.16 -6.69
C ASN A 181 17.34 13.16 -5.54
N ALA A 182 16.40 12.25 -5.31
CA ALA A 182 16.44 11.23 -4.26
C ALA A 182 17.33 10.04 -4.62
N VAL A 183 18.59 10.29 -5.00
CA VAL A 183 19.53 9.27 -5.50
C VAL A 183 20.38 8.61 -4.41
N GLN A 184 20.47 9.21 -3.23
CA GLN A 184 21.25 8.66 -2.13
C GLN A 184 20.60 7.39 -1.57
N LYS A 185 21.40 6.47 -1.01
CA LYS A 185 20.92 5.19 -0.46
C LYS A 185 19.84 5.39 0.61
N GLU A 186 19.98 6.42 1.44
CA GLU A 186 19.04 6.70 2.51
C GLU A 186 17.69 7.18 1.98
N LEU A 187 17.59 7.66 0.73
CA LEU A 187 16.36 8.17 0.13
C LEU A 187 15.66 7.14 -0.78
N ARG A 188 16.16 5.90 -0.86
CA ARG A 188 15.57 4.85 -1.72
C ARG A 188 14.09 4.60 -1.43
N LEU A 189 13.72 4.54 -0.15
CA LEU A 189 12.32 4.36 0.25
C LEU A 189 11.44 5.53 -0.20
N LEU A 190 11.89 6.77 0.04
CA LEU A 190 11.20 7.97 -0.45
C LEU A 190 11.04 7.95 -1.97
N ARG A 191 12.11 7.59 -2.70
CA ARG A 191 12.09 7.48 -4.17
C ARG A 191 11.09 6.42 -4.64
N GLY A 192 11.08 5.24 -4.03
CA GLY A 192 10.12 4.16 -4.31
C GLY A 192 8.67 4.62 -4.11
N LYS A 193 8.36 5.21 -2.94
CA LYS A 193 7.03 5.77 -2.64
C LYS A 193 6.62 6.88 -3.62
N THR A 194 7.56 7.69 -4.07
CA THR A 194 7.31 8.76 -5.04
C THR A 194 7.02 8.20 -6.43
N ILE A 195 7.76 7.18 -6.85
CA ILE A 195 7.50 6.44 -8.09
C ILE A 195 6.11 5.81 -8.07
N GLU A 196 5.74 5.19 -6.96
CA GLU A 196 4.39 4.68 -6.76
C GLU A 196 3.35 5.78 -6.87
N CYS A 197 3.53 6.90 -6.16
CA CYS A 197 2.62 8.05 -6.21
C CYS A 197 2.41 8.58 -7.65
N ILE A 198 3.50 8.76 -8.41
CA ILE A 198 3.44 9.17 -9.82
C ILE A 198 2.61 8.16 -10.64
N SER A 199 2.86 6.87 -10.46
CA SER A 199 2.19 5.81 -11.22
C SER A 199 0.70 5.68 -10.88
N LEU A 200 0.32 5.88 -9.61
CA LEU A 200 -1.08 5.88 -9.16
C LEU A 200 -1.83 7.13 -9.64
N ILE A 201 -1.20 8.31 -9.57
CA ILE A 201 -1.77 9.53 -10.16
C ILE A 201 -1.97 9.34 -11.67
N GLY A 202 -0.99 8.80 -12.38
CA GLY A 202 -1.09 8.52 -13.82
C GLY A 202 -2.23 7.56 -14.16
N LEU A 203 -2.45 6.54 -13.32
CA LEU A 203 -3.55 5.61 -13.48
C LEU A 203 -4.91 6.27 -13.23
N ALA A 204 -5.03 7.08 -12.17
CA ALA A 204 -6.23 7.79 -11.78
C ALA A 204 -6.69 8.81 -12.83
N VAL A 205 -5.77 9.61 -13.37
CA VAL A 205 -6.10 10.64 -14.37
C VAL A 205 -6.25 10.08 -15.79
N GLY A 206 -5.79 8.86 -16.02
CA GLY A 206 -5.86 8.17 -17.29
C GLY A 206 -4.82 8.62 -18.32
N LYS A 207 -4.74 7.84 -19.42
CA LYS A 207 -3.73 7.98 -20.47
C LYS A 207 -3.66 9.39 -21.05
N GLU A 208 -4.79 9.98 -21.42
CA GLU A 208 -4.82 11.27 -22.11
C GLU A 208 -4.10 12.38 -21.33
N LYS A 209 -4.37 12.49 -20.02
CA LYS A 209 -3.72 13.48 -19.17
C LYS A 209 -2.27 13.11 -18.87
N PHE A 210 -1.97 11.83 -18.64
CA PHE A 210 -0.62 11.38 -18.27
C PHE A 210 0.40 11.44 -19.42
N MET A 211 -0.03 11.32 -20.68
CA MET A 211 0.86 11.28 -21.84
C MET A 211 1.77 12.51 -21.99
N GLN A 212 1.40 13.66 -21.41
CA GLN A 212 2.22 14.87 -21.41
C GLN A 212 3.55 14.70 -20.65
N ASP A 213 3.59 13.82 -19.64
CA ASP A 213 4.78 13.53 -18.81
C ASP A 213 5.30 12.10 -18.98
N ALA A 214 4.58 11.24 -19.70
CA ALA A 214 4.89 9.82 -19.79
C ALA A 214 6.34 9.57 -20.23
N SER A 215 6.82 10.28 -21.26
CA SER A 215 8.21 10.10 -21.72
C SER A 215 9.23 10.41 -20.62
N ASP A 216 9.07 11.53 -19.91
CA ASP A 216 9.98 11.94 -18.84
C ASP A 216 9.94 10.93 -17.69
N VAL A 217 8.74 10.55 -17.23
CA VAL A 217 8.56 9.59 -16.14
C VAL A 217 9.18 8.23 -16.51
N MET A 218 8.98 7.77 -17.74
CA MET A 218 9.56 6.50 -18.20
C MET A 218 11.08 6.56 -18.25
N GLN A 219 11.68 7.69 -18.64
CA GLN A 219 13.13 7.89 -18.56
C GLN A 219 13.63 7.87 -17.12
N LEU A 220 12.89 8.46 -16.17
CA LEU A 220 13.22 8.40 -14.74
C LEU A 220 13.16 6.97 -14.20
N LEU A 221 12.15 6.19 -14.59
CA LEU A 221 12.04 4.78 -14.21
C LEU A 221 13.16 3.93 -14.81
N LEU A 222 13.50 4.15 -16.09
CA LEU A 222 14.60 3.45 -16.75
C LEU A 222 15.94 3.78 -16.08
N LYS A 223 16.22 5.06 -15.84
CA LYS A 223 17.45 5.50 -15.15
C LYS A 223 17.54 4.88 -13.77
N THR A 224 16.44 4.90 -13.04
CA THR A 224 16.32 4.23 -11.75
C THR A 224 16.64 2.75 -11.94
N GLN A 225 15.99 2.01 -12.83
CA GLN A 225 16.27 0.58 -13.08
C GLN A 225 17.72 0.27 -13.51
N THR A 226 18.36 1.12 -14.32
CA THR A 226 19.74 0.89 -14.79
C THR A 226 20.78 1.16 -13.72
N ASP A 227 20.55 2.15 -12.85
CA ASP A 227 21.40 2.39 -11.69
C ASP A 227 21.28 1.24 -10.65
N PHE A 228 20.39 0.27 -10.88
CA PHE A 228 20.01 -0.80 -9.93
C PHE A 228 20.57 -2.18 -10.28
N SER A 229 21.29 -2.36 -11.38
CA SER A 229 21.95 -3.64 -11.66
C SER A 229 22.97 -4.07 -10.58
N ASP A 230 23.30 -3.16 -9.66
CA ASP A 230 24.19 -3.36 -8.50
C ASP A 230 23.46 -3.43 -7.14
N LEU A 231 22.12 -3.54 -7.10
CA LEU A 231 21.39 -3.69 -5.83
C LEU A 231 21.37 -5.12 -5.32
N GLU A 232 21.37 -5.23 -3.99
CA GLU A 232 21.13 -6.47 -3.26
C GLU A 232 19.69 -6.93 -3.52
N ASP A 233 19.46 -8.25 -3.53
CA ASP A 233 18.17 -8.85 -3.89
C ASP A 233 17.00 -8.47 -2.95
N ASP A 234 17.30 -7.85 -1.79
CA ASP A 234 16.35 -7.49 -0.72
C ASP A 234 16.14 -5.95 -0.60
N ASP A 235 16.46 -5.17 -1.65
CA ASP A 235 16.25 -3.73 -1.60
C ASP A 235 14.74 -3.38 -1.67
N PRO A 236 14.21 -2.61 -0.69
CA PRO A 236 12.78 -2.31 -0.61
C PRO A 236 12.24 -1.53 -1.81
N GLN A 237 13.10 -0.93 -2.63
CA GLN A 237 12.66 -0.20 -3.81
C GLN A 237 12.23 -1.12 -4.98
N ILE A 238 12.63 -2.39 -4.99
CA ILE A 238 12.32 -3.35 -6.06
C ILE A 238 10.80 -3.54 -6.21
N SER A 239 10.08 -3.70 -5.10
CA SER A 239 8.62 -3.91 -5.09
C SER A 239 7.86 -2.70 -5.66
N TYR A 240 8.25 -1.48 -5.30
CA TYR A 240 7.67 -0.25 -5.84
C TYR A 240 7.92 -0.11 -7.35
N MET A 241 9.12 -0.49 -7.82
CA MET A 241 9.45 -0.44 -9.26
C MET A 241 8.60 -1.43 -10.06
N ILE A 242 8.49 -2.68 -9.60
CA ILE A 242 7.69 -3.73 -10.26
C ILE A 242 6.23 -3.28 -10.40
N SER A 243 5.65 -2.78 -9.31
CA SER A 243 4.26 -2.30 -9.28
C SER A 243 4.06 -1.08 -10.19
N ALA A 244 5.00 -0.12 -10.17
CA ALA A 244 4.94 1.05 -11.03
C ALA A 244 4.98 0.68 -12.52
N TRP A 245 5.83 -0.27 -12.91
CA TRP A 245 5.92 -0.73 -14.31
C TRP A 245 4.61 -1.33 -14.82
N ALA A 246 3.87 -2.08 -13.99
CA ALA A 246 2.56 -2.57 -14.40
C ALA A 246 1.51 -1.48 -14.52
N ARG A 247 1.50 -0.51 -13.60
CA ARG A 247 0.61 0.66 -13.74
C ARG A 247 0.95 1.42 -15.04
N MET A 248 2.23 1.60 -15.37
CA MET A 248 2.66 2.20 -16.65
C MET A 248 2.20 1.39 -17.87
N CYS A 249 2.28 0.05 -17.82
CA CYS A 249 1.76 -0.81 -18.87
C CYS A 249 0.25 -0.63 -19.06
N LYS A 250 -0.52 -0.60 -17.97
CA LYS A 250 -1.97 -0.39 -18.00
C LYS A 250 -2.35 0.99 -18.55
N ILE A 251 -1.57 2.02 -18.22
CA ILE A 251 -1.80 3.40 -18.72
C ILE A 251 -1.45 3.52 -20.21
N LEU A 252 -0.28 3.04 -20.62
CA LEU A 252 0.24 3.26 -21.99
C LEU A 252 -0.33 2.27 -23.01
N GLY A 253 -0.70 1.07 -22.56
CA GLY A 253 -1.15 -0.03 -23.41
C GLY A 253 -0.07 -0.42 -24.41
N LYS A 254 -0.41 -0.46 -25.71
CA LYS A 254 0.51 -0.90 -26.78
C LYS A 254 1.82 -0.09 -26.86
N GLU A 255 1.81 1.19 -26.48
CA GLU A 255 3.02 2.03 -26.46
C GLU A 255 4.05 1.58 -25.42
N PHE A 256 3.64 0.74 -24.45
CA PHE A 256 4.53 0.16 -23.47
C PHE A 256 5.49 -0.90 -24.06
N GLN A 257 5.15 -1.49 -25.21
CA GLN A 257 5.90 -2.61 -25.80
C GLN A 257 7.40 -2.31 -25.97
N GLN A 258 7.77 -1.07 -26.29
CA GLN A 258 9.15 -0.65 -26.46
C GLN A 258 10.00 -0.78 -25.17
N TYR A 259 9.37 -0.84 -24.00
CA TYR A 259 10.05 -0.95 -22.70
C TYR A 259 10.17 -2.40 -22.21
N LEU A 260 9.45 -3.36 -22.82
CA LEU A 260 9.50 -4.78 -22.46
C LEU A 260 10.92 -5.35 -22.37
N PRO A 261 11.85 -5.05 -23.31
CA PRO A 261 13.21 -5.60 -23.24
C PRO A 261 13.97 -5.24 -21.97
N VAL A 262 13.66 -4.08 -21.36
CA VAL A 262 14.31 -3.60 -20.14
C VAL A 262 13.64 -4.18 -18.88
N VAL A 263 12.30 -4.27 -18.87
CA VAL A 263 11.54 -4.65 -17.66
C VAL A 263 11.42 -6.16 -17.48
N MET A 264 11.45 -6.93 -18.58
CA MET A 264 11.20 -8.38 -18.52
C MET A 264 12.31 -9.15 -17.82
N GLY A 265 13.58 -8.75 -17.98
CA GLY A 265 14.71 -9.43 -17.34
C GLY A 265 14.60 -9.44 -15.81
N PRO A 266 14.56 -8.26 -15.16
CA PRO A 266 14.37 -8.15 -13.71
C PRO A 266 13.09 -8.83 -13.23
N LEU A 267 11.98 -8.66 -13.94
CA LEU A 267 10.70 -9.26 -13.58
C LEU A 267 10.76 -10.79 -13.56
N MET A 268 11.38 -11.39 -14.59
CA MET A 268 11.57 -12.84 -14.66
C MET A 268 12.50 -13.35 -13.56
N LYS A 269 13.52 -12.57 -13.16
CA LYS A 269 14.41 -12.91 -12.05
C LYS A 269 13.61 -13.00 -10.74
N THR A 270 12.84 -11.97 -10.40
CA THR A 270 12.01 -11.93 -9.19
C THR A 270 10.94 -13.03 -9.19
N ALA A 271 10.24 -13.22 -10.31
CA ALA A 271 9.24 -14.28 -10.44
C ALA A 271 9.86 -15.70 -10.36
N SER A 272 11.18 -15.83 -10.57
CA SER A 272 11.92 -17.10 -10.47
C SER A 272 12.58 -17.35 -9.12
N ILE A 273 12.41 -16.46 -8.12
CA ILE A 273 12.94 -16.66 -6.76
C ILE A 273 12.48 -18.03 -6.24
N LYS A 274 13.43 -18.79 -5.70
CA LYS A 274 13.18 -20.09 -5.06
C LYS A 274 13.23 -19.87 -3.55
N PRO A 275 12.15 -20.17 -2.81
CA PRO A 275 12.18 -20.06 -1.36
C PRO A 275 13.19 -21.05 -0.79
N GLU A 276 13.87 -20.62 0.27
CA GLU A 276 14.68 -21.50 1.09
C GLU A 276 13.75 -22.34 1.98
N VAL A 277 13.98 -23.65 2.01
CA VAL A 277 13.16 -24.58 2.79
C VAL A 277 14.08 -25.42 3.68
N ALA A 278 13.64 -25.66 4.91
CA ALA A 278 14.37 -26.43 5.91
C ALA A 278 13.47 -27.49 6.54
N LEU A 279 14.03 -28.66 6.85
CA LEU A 279 13.38 -29.68 7.67
C LEU A 279 14.15 -29.74 9.00
N LEU A 280 13.44 -29.57 10.11
CA LEU A 280 14.02 -29.53 11.45
C LEU A 280 13.35 -30.58 12.33
N ASP A 281 14.15 -31.36 13.07
CA ASP A 281 13.65 -32.33 14.05
C ASP A 281 13.33 -31.69 15.42
N ASN A 282 13.62 -30.40 15.61
CA ASN A 282 13.26 -29.61 16.80
C ASN A 282 13.29 -28.11 16.50
N MET A 283 12.24 -27.37 16.91
CA MET A 283 12.09 -25.92 16.60
C MET A 283 12.97 -24.98 17.45
N GLU A 284 13.67 -25.49 18.48
CA GLU A 284 14.39 -24.67 19.46
C GLU A 284 15.64 -23.96 18.89
N ASN A 285 16.10 -24.33 17.69
CA ASN A 285 17.39 -23.85 17.14
C ASN A 285 17.29 -22.66 16.15
N MET A 286 16.10 -22.21 15.77
CA MET A 286 15.90 -21.17 14.71
C MET A 286 14.87 -20.09 15.08
N SER A 287 14.45 -19.97 16.34
CA SER A 287 13.35 -19.06 16.75
C SER A 287 13.66 -17.56 16.67
N ASP A 288 14.89 -17.18 16.33
CA ASP A 288 15.35 -15.79 16.37
C ASP A 288 15.47 -15.12 14.98
N ASP A 289 15.16 -15.83 13.90
CA ASP A 289 15.16 -15.26 12.54
C ASP A 289 13.72 -14.92 12.10
N ASP A 290 13.36 -13.63 12.18
CA ASP A 290 12.02 -13.07 11.86
C ASP A 290 11.53 -13.40 10.41
N GLY A 291 12.39 -13.95 9.55
CA GLY A 291 12.09 -14.30 8.16
C GLY A 291 11.69 -15.76 7.90
N TRP A 292 11.58 -16.61 8.92
CA TRP A 292 11.19 -18.02 8.77
C TRP A 292 9.83 -18.32 9.40
N GLU A 293 8.96 -18.98 8.62
CA GLU A 293 7.73 -19.58 9.11
C GLU A 293 7.84 -21.10 9.17
N PHE A 294 7.33 -21.70 10.24
CA PHE A 294 7.43 -23.14 10.48
C PHE A 294 6.05 -23.79 10.60
N VAL A 295 5.87 -24.89 9.88
CA VAL A 295 4.69 -25.76 9.96
C VAL A 295 5.11 -27.09 10.56
N ASN A 296 4.45 -27.51 11.65
CA ASN A 296 4.72 -28.80 12.28
C ASN A 296 4.04 -29.91 11.48
N LEU A 297 4.81 -30.91 11.05
CA LEU A 297 4.36 -32.05 10.25
C LEU A 297 3.97 -33.27 11.11
N GLY A 298 4.20 -33.23 12.42
CA GLY A 298 4.08 -34.38 13.32
C GLY A 298 5.43 -35.08 13.55
N ASP A 299 5.47 -36.04 14.49
CA ASP A 299 6.68 -36.82 14.84
C ASP A 299 7.92 -35.97 15.19
N GLN A 300 7.71 -34.80 15.82
CA GLN A 300 8.75 -33.81 16.13
C GLN A 300 9.41 -33.16 14.92
N GLN A 301 8.91 -33.38 13.71
CA GLN A 301 9.41 -32.74 12.50
C GLN A 301 8.66 -31.45 12.16
N SER A 302 9.41 -30.40 11.87
CA SER A 302 8.91 -29.11 11.41
C SER A 302 9.48 -28.80 10.03
N PHE A 303 8.62 -28.28 9.16
CA PHE A 303 8.98 -27.73 7.86
C PHE A 303 9.07 -26.21 7.97
N GLY A 304 10.25 -25.66 7.77
CA GLY A 304 10.50 -24.22 7.70
C GLY A 304 10.53 -23.73 6.28
N ILE A 305 9.96 -22.55 6.06
CA ILE A 305 10.10 -21.79 4.82
C ILE A 305 10.53 -20.36 5.13
N LYS A 306 11.50 -19.88 4.37
CA LYS A 306 11.88 -18.47 4.40
C LYS A 306 10.87 -17.67 3.60
N THR A 307 10.15 -16.76 4.26
CA THR A 307 9.07 -15.97 3.65
C THR A 307 9.57 -14.75 2.89
N ALA A 308 10.80 -14.30 3.17
CA ALA A 308 11.44 -13.21 2.45
C ALA A 308 11.46 -13.47 0.92
N GLY A 309 10.98 -12.50 0.14
CA GLY A 309 10.93 -12.61 -1.33
C GLY A 309 9.67 -13.28 -1.89
N LEU A 310 8.80 -13.88 -1.07
CA LEU A 310 7.59 -14.55 -1.55
C LEU A 310 6.53 -13.55 -2.03
N GLU A 311 6.35 -12.44 -1.34
CA GLU A 311 5.43 -11.36 -1.74
C GLU A 311 5.89 -10.70 -3.05
N GLU A 312 7.20 -10.47 -3.20
CA GLU A 312 7.80 -9.93 -4.42
C GLU A 312 7.63 -10.90 -5.58
N LYS A 313 7.79 -12.21 -5.33
CA LYS A 313 7.54 -13.26 -6.32
C LYS A 313 6.08 -13.28 -6.76
N ALA A 314 5.13 -13.19 -5.83
CA ALA A 314 3.71 -13.13 -6.11
C ALA A 314 3.36 -11.91 -6.96
N THR A 315 3.83 -10.74 -6.53
CA THR A 315 3.68 -9.47 -7.26
C THR A 315 4.25 -9.60 -8.67
N ALA A 316 5.46 -10.14 -8.84
CA ALA A 316 6.09 -10.32 -10.14
C ALA A 316 5.27 -11.25 -11.07
N CYS A 317 4.72 -12.35 -10.53
CA CYS A 317 3.82 -13.22 -11.28
C CYS A 317 2.55 -12.48 -11.73
N GLN A 318 1.97 -11.65 -10.86
CA GLN A 318 0.82 -10.81 -11.19
C GLN A 318 1.13 -9.83 -12.33
N MET A 319 2.34 -9.26 -12.38
CA MET A 319 2.71 -8.36 -13.47
C MET A 319 2.88 -9.11 -14.79
N LEU A 320 3.39 -10.34 -14.79
CA LEU A 320 3.45 -11.17 -16.00
C LEU A 320 2.05 -11.41 -16.58
N VAL A 321 1.06 -11.68 -15.71
CA VAL A 321 -0.35 -11.79 -16.11
C VAL A 321 -0.88 -10.46 -16.65
N CYS A 322 -0.56 -9.34 -15.98
CA CYS A 322 -0.94 -8.00 -16.42
C CYS A 322 -0.40 -7.70 -17.82
N TYR A 323 0.89 -7.92 -18.07
CA TYR A 323 1.50 -7.69 -19.38
C TYR A 323 0.90 -8.56 -20.48
N ALA A 324 0.67 -9.85 -20.21
CA ALA A 324 0.01 -10.73 -21.17
C ALA A 324 -1.39 -10.22 -21.53
N LYS A 325 -2.18 -9.81 -20.53
CA LYS A 325 -3.55 -9.31 -20.70
C LYS A 325 -3.61 -7.98 -21.45
N GLU A 326 -2.78 -7.02 -21.07
CA GLU A 326 -2.82 -5.66 -21.63
C GLU A 326 -2.14 -5.57 -23.00
N LEU A 327 -1.05 -6.32 -23.24
CA LEU A 327 -0.27 -6.22 -24.47
C LEU A 327 -0.68 -7.23 -25.54
N LYS A 328 -1.31 -8.34 -25.16
CA LYS A 328 -1.80 -9.39 -26.06
C LYS A 328 -0.71 -9.84 -27.05
N GLU A 329 -0.91 -9.61 -28.34
CA GLU A 329 0.04 -9.91 -29.42
C GLU A 329 1.45 -9.32 -29.18
N GLY A 330 1.53 -8.20 -28.45
CA GLY A 330 2.81 -7.58 -28.07
C GLY A 330 3.64 -8.39 -27.07
N PHE A 331 3.07 -9.43 -26.45
CA PHE A 331 3.74 -10.27 -25.45
C PHE A 331 4.23 -11.62 -26.02
N VAL A 332 4.04 -11.86 -27.33
CA VAL A 332 4.32 -13.16 -27.98
C VAL A 332 5.77 -13.60 -27.79
N GLU A 333 6.73 -12.68 -27.91
CA GLU A 333 8.17 -12.99 -27.76
C GLU A 333 8.54 -13.54 -26.38
N TYR A 334 7.75 -13.22 -25.35
CA TYR A 334 7.99 -13.64 -23.97
C TYR A 334 7.10 -14.81 -23.54
N THR A 335 6.14 -15.22 -24.37
CA THR A 335 5.11 -16.19 -23.98
C THR A 335 5.71 -17.54 -23.62
N GLU A 336 6.62 -18.09 -24.43
CA GLU A 336 7.20 -19.42 -24.17
C GLU A 336 7.96 -19.48 -22.84
N GLN A 337 8.81 -18.48 -22.56
CA GLN A 337 9.58 -18.42 -21.32
C GLN A 337 8.68 -18.22 -20.10
N VAL A 338 7.61 -17.43 -20.21
CA VAL A 338 6.67 -17.17 -19.13
C VAL A 338 5.85 -18.41 -18.84
N VAL A 339 5.37 -19.14 -19.86
CA VAL A 339 4.66 -20.42 -19.67
C VAL A 339 5.56 -21.44 -18.97
N LYS A 340 6.83 -21.56 -19.38
CA LYS A 340 7.80 -22.44 -18.72
C LYS A 340 8.02 -22.09 -17.24
N LEU A 341 7.96 -20.81 -16.89
CA LEU A 341 8.05 -20.35 -15.50
C LEU A 341 6.76 -20.59 -14.72
N MET A 342 5.60 -20.26 -15.28
CA MET A 342 4.31 -20.22 -14.60
C MET A 342 3.71 -21.62 -14.39
N VAL A 343 3.91 -22.56 -15.32
CA VAL A 343 3.34 -23.91 -15.22
C VAL A 343 3.78 -24.66 -13.95
N PRO A 344 5.07 -24.69 -13.56
CA PRO A 344 5.48 -25.27 -12.28
C PRO A 344 4.87 -24.58 -11.05
N LEU A 345 4.54 -23.29 -11.14
CA LEU A 345 4.00 -22.51 -10.03
C LEU A 345 2.54 -22.87 -9.68
N LEU A 346 1.83 -23.58 -10.56
CA LEU A 346 0.54 -24.22 -10.22
C LEU A 346 0.64 -25.24 -9.09
N LYS A 347 1.85 -25.68 -8.73
CA LYS A 347 2.13 -26.60 -7.62
C LYS A 347 2.91 -25.91 -6.49
N PHE A 348 2.92 -24.58 -6.46
CA PHE A 348 3.63 -23.81 -5.45
C PHE A 348 2.73 -23.61 -4.21
N TYR A 349 2.73 -24.59 -3.31
CA TYR A 349 1.86 -24.62 -2.13
C TYR A 349 2.24 -23.67 -0.99
N PHE A 350 3.19 -22.76 -1.24
CA PHE A 350 3.76 -21.90 -0.20
C PHE A 350 3.16 -20.50 -0.17
N HIS A 351 2.36 -20.11 -1.17
CA HIS A 351 1.73 -18.80 -1.23
C HIS A 351 0.47 -18.85 -2.10
N ASP A 352 -0.70 -18.57 -1.51
CA ASP A 352 -2.00 -18.76 -2.16
C ASP A 352 -2.18 -17.87 -3.39
N ASP A 353 -1.71 -16.62 -3.35
CA ASP A 353 -1.82 -15.71 -4.50
C ASP A 353 -1.07 -16.23 -5.74
N ILE A 354 0.06 -16.93 -5.56
CA ILE A 354 0.82 -17.53 -6.67
C ILE A 354 0.02 -18.67 -7.32
N LEU A 355 -0.75 -19.41 -6.53
CA LEU A 355 -1.61 -20.50 -7.02
C LEU A 355 -2.86 -19.97 -7.74
N LEU A 356 -3.55 -19.00 -7.15
CA LEU A 356 -4.79 -18.43 -7.67
C LEU A 356 -4.56 -17.63 -8.96
N MET A 357 -3.41 -16.96 -9.11
CA MET A 357 -3.10 -16.21 -10.33
C MET A 357 -2.92 -17.11 -11.55
N ASN A 358 -2.37 -18.32 -11.37
CA ASN A 358 -2.09 -19.23 -12.47
C ASN A 358 -3.33 -19.97 -13.01
N SER A 359 -4.41 -20.05 -12.23
CA SER A 359 -5.67 -20.68 -12.68
C SER A 359 -6.44 -19.79 -13.67
N THR A 360 -6.29 -18.47 -13.57
CA THR A 360 -6.91 -17.51 -14.50
C THR A 360 -6.31 -17.58 -15.91
N VAL A 361 -5.01 -17.91 -16.03
CA VAL A 361 -4.31 -18.00 -17.33
C VAL A 361 -4.79 -19.20 -18.16
N GLN A 362 -5.26 -20.29 -17.53
CA GLN A 362 -5.75 -21.48 -18.24
C GLN A 362 -7.16 -21.33 -18.82
N MET A 363 -7.94 -20.30 -18.44
CA MET A 363 -9.31 -20.13 -18.92
C MET A 363 -9.43 -19.24 -20.16
N GLU A 364 -8.35 -18.60 -20.60
CA GLU A 364 -8.35 -17.67 -21.75
C GLU A 364 -7.41 -18.06 -22.91
N THR A 365 -6.70 -19.19 -22.81
CA THR A 365 -6.02 -19.86 -23.95
C THR A 365 -6.92 -20.89 -24.60
#